data_AF-A0ABD6C087-F1
#
_entry.id   AF-A0ABD6C087-F1
#
_cell.length_a   1.000
_cell.length_b   1.000
_cell.length_c   1.000
_cell.angle_alpha   90.00
_cell.angle_beta   90.00
_cell.angle_gamma   90.00
#
_symmetry.space_group_name_H-M   'P 1'
#
loop_
_entity.id
_entity.type
_entity.pdbx_description
1 polymer ?
#
loop_
_entity_poly.entity_id
_entity_poly.type
_entity_poly.pdbx_seq_one_letter_code
_entity_poly.pdbx_strand_id
1 'polypeptide(L)' 'MSLSEPDHELVVAELGREPTAAEAALFENLWSEHCAYRSSRPLLSAFDSEGDQVVVG' A
#
# COMPACT_ATOMS: atom_id res chain seq x y z
N MET A 1 -12.22 2.09 7.61
CA MET A 1 -12.55 1.07 6.60
C MET A 1 -11.74 -0.13 7.02
N SER A 2 -12.38 -1.26 7.36
CA SER A 2 -11.64 -2.42 7.83
C SER A 2 -10.78 -3.00 6.71
N LEU A 3 -9.65 -3.59 7.06
CA LEU A 3 -8.77 -4.27 6.12
C LEU A 3 -9.56 -5.39 5.42
N SER A 4 -9.34 -5.58 4.11
CA SER A 4 -10.02 -6.66 3.40
C SER A 4 -9.52 -8.02 3.93
N GLU A 5 -10.36 -9.05 3.84
CA GLU A 5 -10.00 -10.39 4.33
C GLU A 5 -8.72 -10.94 3.67
N PRO A 6 -8.51 -10.80 2.34
CA PRO A 6 -7.24 -11.20 1.71
C PRO A 6 -6.02 -10.40 2.20
N ASP A 7 -6.18 -9.09 2.43
CA ASP A 7 -5.10 -8.26 2.97
C ASP A 7 -4.76 -8.67 4.41
N HIS A 8 -5.76 -9.03 5.21
CA HIS A 8 -5.56 -9.52 6.57
C HIS A 8 -4.83 -10.86 6.60
N GLU A 9 -5.25 -11.82 5.77
CA GLU A 9 -4.57 -13.11 5.64
C GLU A 9 -3.10 -12.95 5.23
N LEU A 10 -2.82 -12.04 4.29
CA LEU A 10 -1.45 -11.71 3.89
C LEU A 10 -0.65 -11.15 5.07
N VAL A 11 -1.20 -10.19 5.82
CA VAL A 11 -0.53 -9.61 7.00
C VAL A 11 -0.24 -10.68 8.05
N VAL A 12 -1.18 -11.57 8.35
CA VAL A 12 -0.97 -12.65 9.32
C VAL A 12 0.11 -13.63 8.84
N ALA A 13 0.12 -13.97 7.55
CA ALA A 13 1.11 -14.85 6.96
C ALA A 13 2.53 -14.24 7.04
N GLU A 14 2.68 -12.95 6.73
CA GLU A 14 3.96 -12.24 6.79
C GLU A 14 4.45 -12.01 8.23
N LEU A 15 3.54 -11.76 9.17
CA LEU A 15 3.88 -11.57 10.59
C LEU A 15 4.12 -12.89 11.33
N GLY A 16 3.56 -14.01 10.83
CA GLY A 16 3.55 -15.30 11.53
C GLY A 16 2.70 -15.32 12.81
N ARG A 17 1.86 -14.29 13.01
CA ARG A 17 0.97 -14.10 14.16
C ARG A 17 -0.14 -13.11 13.81
N GLU A 18 -1.15 -13.01 14.67
CA GLU A 18 -2.15 -11.94 14.58
C GLU A 18 -1.52 -10.56 14.83
N PRO A 19 -1.95 -9.52 14.06
CA PRO A 19 -1.54 -8.16 14.33
C PRO A 19 -2.15 -7.67 15.66
N THR A 20 -1.39 -6.87 16.39
CA THR A 20 -1.92 -6.10 17.51
C THR A 20 -2.93 -5.08 17.01
N ALA A 21 -3.79 -4.56 17.90
CA ALA A 21 -4.77 -3.54 17.52
C ALA A 21 -4.14 -2.29 16.86
N ALA A 22 -2.93 -1.90 17.29
CA ALA A 22 -2.20 -0.79 16.69
C ALA A 22 -1.68 -1.12 15.29
N GLU A 23 -1.12 -2.32 15.10
CA GLU A 23 -0.67 -2.80 13.78
C GLU A 23 -1.85 -2.90 12.80
N ALA A 24 -2.98 -3.45 13.24
CA ALA A 24 -4.20 -3.54 12.43
C ALA A 24 -4.66 -2.16 11.96
N ALA A 25 -4.76 -1.19 12.88
CA ALA A 25 -5.13 0.19 12.54
C ALA A 25 -4.14 0.86 11.57
N LEU A 26 -2.84 0.55 11.69
CA LEU A 26 -1.82 1.03 10.75
C LEU A 26 -2.03 0.44 9.35
N PHE A 27 -2.23 -0.87 9.23
CA PHE A 27 -2.50 -1.50 7.94
C PHE A 27 -3.78 -0.97 7.31
N GLU A 28 -4.87 -0.86 8.06
CA GLU A 28 -6.13 -0.28 7.57
C GLU A 28 -5.96 1.10 6.94
N ASN A 29 -5.13 1.95 7.56
CA ASN A 29 -4.89 3.30 7.05
C ASN A 29 -3.95 3.29 5.84
N LEU A 30 -2.76 2.72 6.01
CA LEU A 30 -1.67 2.81 5.03
C LEU A 30 -1.95 2.01 3.76
N TRP A 31 -2.77 0.97 3.84
CA TRP A 31 -3.12 0.13 2.70
C TRP A 31 -4.45 0.53 2.04
N SER A 32 -5.07 1.61 2.49
CA SER A 32 -6.20 2.22 1.79
C SER A 32 -5.77 2.73 0.40
N GLU A 33 -6.71 2.79 -0.56
CA GLU A 33 -6.42 3.32 -1.91
C GLU A 33 -5.82 4.74 -1.86
N HIS A 34 -6.27 5.57 -0.92
CA HIS A 34 -5.78 6.94 -0.76
C HIS A 34 -4.27 7.00 -0.45
N CYS A 35 -3.77 6.06 0.35
CA CYS A 35 -2.36 6.04 0.75
C CYS A 35 -1.49 5.17 -0.17
N ALA A 36 -2.01 4.02 -0.60
CA ALA A 36 -1.24 3.02 -1.32
C ALA A 36 -1.33 3.13 -2.85
N TYR A 37 -2.29 3.91 -3.39
CA TYR A 37 -2.50 4.07 -4.83
C TYR A 37 -2.62 2.73 -5.58
N ARG A 38 -3.23 1.72 -4.97
CA ARG A 38 -3.18 0.32 -5.46
C ARG A 38 -3.70 0.19 -6.87
N SER A 39 -4.79 0.88 -7.17
CA SER A 39 -5.46 0.82 -8.48
C SER A 39 -4.79 1.73 -9.50
N SER A 40 -4.29 2.89 -9.06
CA SER A 40 -3.76 3.93 -9.93
C SER A 40 -2.28 3.77 -10.25
N ARG A 41 -1.47 3.24 -9.32
CA ARG A 41 -0.01 3.09 -9.46
C ARG A 41 0.41 2.36 -10.74
N PRO A 42 -0.19 1.21 -11.15
CA PRO A 42 0.21 0.52 -12.39
C PRO A 42 -0.02 1.35 -13.65
N LEU A 43 -1.07 2.18 -13.68
CA LEU A 43 -1.35 3.07 -14.80
C LEU A 43 -0.40 4.27 -14.81
N LEU A 44 -0.17 4.87 -13.63
CA LEU A 44 0.70 6.02 -13.49
C LEU A 44 2.18 5.69 -13.76
N SER A 45 2.61 4.45 -13.50
CA SER A 45 3.97 4.01 -13.83
C SER A 45 4.25 3.90 -15.33
N ALA A 46 3.24 4.05 -16.19
CA ALA A 46 3.42 4.04 -17.65
C ALA A 46 3.89 5.39 -18.21
N PHE A 47 3.85 6.47 -17.42
CA PHE A 47 4.35 7.77 -17.85
C PHE A 47 5.87 7.85 -17.69
N ASP A 48 6.54 8.49 -18.65
CA ASP A 48 7.97 8.77 -18.56
C ASP A 48 8.24 9.77 -17.42
N SER A 49 9.11 9.38 -16.48
CA SER A 49 9.53 10.22 -15.35
C SER A 49 10.98 10.68 -15.44
N GLU A 50 11.67 10.35 -16.54
CA GLU A 50 13.09 10.68 -16.75
C GLU A 50 13.25 11.85 -17.75
N GLY A 51 14.30 12.65 -17.56
CA GLY A 51 14.66 13.72 -18.49
C GLY A 51 15.77 14.62 -17.94
N ASP A 52 16.53 15.27 -18.83
CA ASP A 52 17.72 16.07 -18.47
C ASP A 52 17.46 17.21 -17.46
N GLN A 53 16.20 17.64 -17.33
CA GLN A 53 15.79 18.72 -16.44
C GLN A 53 15.08 18.23 -15.16
N VAL A 54 14.91 16.92 -14.98
CA VAL A 54 14.28 16.36 -13.78
C VAL A 54 15.27 16.39 -12.62
N VAL A 55 14.94 17.13 -11.55
CA VAL A 55 15.78 17.22 -10.34
C VAL A 55 15.38 16.17 -9.31
N VAL A 56 14.08 15.85 -9.21
CA VAL A 56 13.49 14.79 -8.37
C VAL A 56 12.26 14.26 -9.10
N GLY A 57 12.10 12.95 -9.13
CA GLY A 57 10.93 12.23 -9.66
C GLY A 57 10.45 11.17 -8.68
#